data_AF-A0A9Q5I582-F1
#
_entry.id   AF-A0A9Q5I582-F1
#
_cell.length_a   1.000
_cell.length_b   1.000
_cell.length_c   1.000
_cell.angle_alpha   90.00
_cell.angle_beta   90.00
_cell.angle_gamma   90.00
#
_symmetry.space_group_name_H-M   'P 1'
#
loop_
_entity.id
_entity.type
_entity.pdbx_description
1 polymer ?
#
loop_
_entity_poly.entity_id
_entity_poly.type
_entity_poly.pdbx_seq_one_letter_code
_entity_poly.pdbx_strand_id
1 'polypeptide(L)'
;MSVSIASSSGVLPQRLPTRRRGYARTEEVSNAEDVASSFEQVTAKVNGQSLRLLCTVPTWSSSPMHCLDLHDLHDLRNRSIVFVHELLKLLRASGIQATYRLVPSSVDLATISISASETSSKQQLPIDHDLLATAQDTEHGKTLLARTREGPVIIMT
;
A
#
# COMPACT_ATOMS: atom_id res chain seq x y z
N MET A 1 56.96 -11.05 34.43
CA MET A 1 55.86 -11.85 33.87
C MET A 1 54.56 -11.16 34.24
N SER A 2 53.90 -10.59 33.25
CA SER A 2 52.70 -9.77 33.36
C SER A 2 51.47 -10.61 33.05
N VAL A 3 50.35 -10.38 33.74
CA VAL A 3 49.02 -10.65 33.16
C VAL A 3 48.03 -9.60 33.69
N SER A 4 47.60 -8.70 32.81
CA SER A 4 46.49 -7.77 33.03
C SER A 4 45.21 -8.41 32.48
N ILE A 5 44.11 -8.32 33.24
CA ILE A 5 42.79 -8.81 32.84
C ILE A 5 42.02 -7.63 32.26
N ALA A 6 41.68 -7.71 30.96
CA ALA A 6 40.88 -6.70 30.29
C ALA A 6 39.39 -7.05 30.36
N SER A 7 38.61 -6.14 30.95
CA SER A 7 37.14 -6.17 30.90
C SER A 7 36.65 -5.82 29.49
N SER A 8 35.98 -6.77 28.83
CA SER A 8 35.30 -6.56 27.55
C SER A 8 33.95 -5.89 27.77
N SER A 9 33.89 -4.59 27.48
CA SER A 9 32.65 -3.81 27.41
C SER A 9 31.87 -4.18 26.14
N GLY A 10 30.62 -4.60 26.30
CA GLY A 10 29.71 -4.95 25.22
C GLY A 10 29.40 -3.75 24.34
N VAL A 11 29.79 -3.82 23.07
CA VAL A 11 29.38 -2.86 22.05
C VAL A 11 27.95 -3.19 21.63
N LEU A 12 26.99 -2.43 22.16
CA LEU A 12 25.64 -2.33 21.61
C LEU A 12 25.72 -1.82 20.16
N PRO A 13 25.02 -2.43 19.19
CA PRO A 13 24.93 -1.85 17.86
C PRO A 13 24.14 -0.54 17.94
N GLN A 14 24.83 0.57 17.69
CA GLN A 14 24.23 1.88 17.52
C GLN A 14 23.20 1.79 16.39
N ARG A 15 21.92 1.96 16.73
CA ARG A 15 20.85 2.23 15.76
C ARG A 15 21.20 3.54 15.06
N LEU A 16 21.61 3.44 13.80
CA LEU A 16 21.80 4.56 12.90
C LEU A 16 20.52 5.41 12.90
N PRO A 17 20.61 6.75 13.02
CA PRO A 17 19.47 7.61 12.81
C PRO A 17 19.09 7.50 11.34
N THR A 18 17.98 6.82 11.06
CA THR A 18 17.35 6.79 9.75
C THR A 18 16.97 8.23 9.40
N ARG A 19 17.78 8.77 8.49
CA ARG A 19 17.57 10.03 7.77
C ARG A 19 16.11 10.08 7.33
N ARG A 20 15.29 10.90 8.01
CA ARG A 20 13.89 11.18 7.67
C ARG A 20 13.84 11.84 6.30
N ARG A 21 13.83 11.02 5.25
CA ARG A 21 13.45 11.39 3.89
C ARG A 21 11.93 11.50 3.92
N GLY A 22 11.37 12.59 3.40
CA GLY A 22 9.97 12.97 3.60
C GLY A 22 9.01 11.84 3.24
N TYR A 23 8.45 11.20 4.27
CA TYR A 23 7.51 10.08 4.14
C TYR A 23 6.30 10.51 3.30
N ALA A 24 5.89 9.65 2.36
CA ALA A 24 4.57 9.79 1.75
C ALA A 24 3.52 9.87 2.88
N ARG A 25 2.67 10.89 2.85
CA ARG A 25 1.67 11.10 3.90
C ARG A 25 0.62 9.99 3.80
N THR A 26 0.69 9.04 4.72
CA THR A 26 -0.28 7.95 4.89
C THR A 26 -1.27 8.29 6.00
N GLU A 27 -2.53 7.95 5.77
CA GLU A 27 -3.64 8.09 6.73
C GLU A 27 -4.32 6.73 6.86
N GLU A 28 -4.57 6.27 8.09
CA GLU A 28 -5.35 5.05 8.33
C GLU A 28 -6.83 5.33 8.04
N VAL A 29 -7.49 4.43 7.34
CA VAL A 29 -8.86 4.60 6.89
C VAL A 29 -9.71 3.39 7.27
N SER A 30 -10.92 3.65 7.75
CA SER A 30 -11.80 2.62 8.29
C SER A 30 -12.72 2.01 7.23
N ASN A 31 -13.09 2.76 6.18
CA ASN A 31 -14.05 2.31 5.18
C ASN A 31 -13.76 2.90 3.78
N ALA A 32 -14.48 2.43 2.76
CA ALA A 32 -14.33 2.91 1.38
C ALA A 32 -14.90 4.33 1.14
N GLU A 33 -15.85 4.79 1.96
CA GLU A 33 -16.47 6.12 1.85
C GLU A 33 -15.47 7.23 2.12
N ASP A 34 -14.68 7.06 3.17
CA ASP A 34 -13.59 7.95 3.57
C ASP A 34 -12.60 8.16 2.41
N VAL A 35 -12.33 7.11 1.63
CA VAL A 35 -11.37 7.14 0.52
C VAL A 35 -11.99 7.63 -0.78
N ALA A 36 -13.26 7.35 -1.05
CA ALA A 36 -13.93 7.66 -2.32
C ALA A 36 -13.78 9.14 -2.70
N SER A 37 -13.91 10.04 -1.71
CA SER A 37 -13.74 11.49 -1.88
C SER A 37 -12.38 11.87 -2.51
N SER A 38 -11.31 11.14 -2.18
CA SER A 38 -9.96 11.40 -2.71
C SER A 38 -9.84 11.00 -4.18
N PHE A 39 -10.54 9.95 -4.60
CA PHE A 39 -10.60 9.50 -5.99
C PHE A 39 -11.51 10.40 -6.83
N GLU A 40 -12.61 10.89 -6.27
CA GLU A 40 -13.49 11.87 -6.90
C GLU A 40 -12.76 13.18 -7.19
N GLN A 41 -11.98 13.69 -6.23
CA GLN A 41 -11.17 14.91 -6.43
C GLN A 41 -10.16 14.78 -7.58
N VAL A 42 -9.55 13.60 -7.76
CA VAL A 42 -8.61 13.37 -8.86
C VAL A 42 -9.36 13.32 -10.19
N THR A 43 -10.50 12.65 -10.21
CA THR A 43 -11.34 12.54 -11.40
C THR A 43 -11.83 13.91 -11.87
N ALA A 44 -12.27 14.76 -10.92
CA ALA A 44 -12.67 16.14 -11.19
C ALA A 44 -11.52 17.00 -11.77
N LYS A 45 -10.28 16.79 -11.31
CA LYS A 45 -9.10 17.51 -11.84
C LYS A 45 -8.74 17.10 -13.27
N VAL A 46 -9.00 15.86 -13.65
CA VAL A 46 -8.63 15.30 -14.96
C VAL A 46 -9.70 15.59 -16.03
N ASN A 47 -10.81 16.25 -15.68
CA ASN A 47 -12.00 16.45 -16.53
C ASN A 47 -12.52 15.14 -17.16
N GLY A 48 -12.17 14.00 -16.58
CA GLY A 48 -12.59 12.68 -17.03
C GLY A 48 -13.78 12.22 -16.23
N GLN A 49 -14.74 11.55 -16.87
CA GLN A 49 -15.82 10.85 -16.19
C GLN A 49 -15.55 9.35 -16.04
N SER A 50 -14.35 8.89 -16.41
CA SER A 50 -13.96 7.49 -16.36
C SER A 50 -12.69 7.29 -15.56
N LEU A 51 -12.71 6.31 -14.66
CA LEU A 51 -11.59 5.93 -13.81
C LEU A 51 -11.29 4.45 -14.00
N ARG A 52 -10.02 4.10 -14.20
CA ARG A 52 -9.57 2.70 -14.18
C ARG A 52 -8.67 2.49 -12.98
N LEU A 53 -9.06 1.59 -12.08
CA LEU A 53 -8.29 1.19 -10.92
C LEU A 53 -7.36 0.02 -11.26
N LEU A 54 -6.14 0.05 -10.75
CA LEU A 54 -5.21 -1.05 -10.73
C LEU A 54 -5.16 -1.60 -9.30
N CYS A 55 -5.55 -2.86 -9.16
CA CYS A 55 -5.66 -3.54 -7.88
C CYS A 55 -4.67 -4.69 -7.84
N THR A 56 -3.67 -4.63 -6.97
CA THR A 56 -2.76 -5.74 -6.74
C THR A 56 -3.31 -6.65 -5.66
N VAL A 57 -3.24 -7.96 -5.88
CA VAL A 57 -3.75 -8.98 -4.95
C VAL A 57 -2.61 -9.94 -4.61
N PRO A 58 -2.32 -10.18 -3.32
CA PRO A 58 -1.30 -11.13 -2.91
C PRO A 58 -1.67 -12.53 -3.40
N THR A 59 -0.74 -13.19 -4.11
CA THR A 59 -0.93 -14.58 -4.59
C THR A 59 -0.07 -15.59 -3.88
N TRP A 60 1.15 -15.20 -3.55
CA TRP A 60 2.07 -15.94 -2.72
C TRP A 60 3.08 -14.96 -2.15
N SER A 61 3.41 -15.10 -0.87
CA SER A 61 4.38 -14.24 -0.22
C SER A 61 5.47 -15.11 0.40
N SER A 62 6.71 -14.92 -0.06
CA SER A 62 7.91 -15.40 0.65
C SER A 62 8.42 -14.32 1.61
N SER A 63 7.61 -13.29 1.88
CA SER A 63 8.03 -12.07 2.53
C SER A 63 8.45 -12.34 3.98
N PRO A 64 9.60 -11.81 4.40
CA PRO A 64 9.98 -11.78 5.81
C PRO A 64 9.32 -10.63 6.58
N MET A 65 8.53 -9.77 5.91
CA MET A 65 7.97 -8.55 6.49
C MET A 65 6.79 -8.87 7.39
N HIS A 66 5.83 -9.61 6.85
CA HIS A 66 4.67 -10.10 7.59
C HIS A 66 4.69 -11.62 7.54
N CYS A 67 4.76 -12.27 8.70
CA CYS A 67 4.60 -13.72 8.83
C CYS A 67 3.12 -14.11 8.62
N LEU A 68 2.56 -13.78 7.45
CA LEU A 68 1.20 -14.16 7.09
C LEU A 68 1.17 -15.64 6.77
N ASP A 69 0.24 -16.36 7.40
CA ASP A 69 -0.07 -17.70 6.95
C ASP A 69 -0.96 -17.66 5.69
N LEU A 70 -1.30 -18.84 5.17
CA LEU A 70 -2.15 -18.93 3.99
C LEU A 70 -3.58 -18.41 4.24
N HIS A 71 -4.05 -18.47 5.49
CA HIS A 71 -5.36 -17.97 5.88
C HIS A 71 -5.37 -16.44 5.86
N ASP A 72 -4.37 -15.80 6.43
CA ASP A 72 -4.24 -14.35 6.44
C ASP A 72 -4.14 -13.77 5.03
N LEU A 73 -3.36 -14.42 4.15
CA LEU A 73 -3.26 -14.02 2.73
C LEU A 73 -4.61 -14.13 2.01
N HIS A 74 -5.35 -15.21 2.28
CA HIS A 74 -6.67 -15.42 1.70
C HIS A 74 -7.67 -14.36 2.21
N ASP A 75 -7.58 -14.02 3.48
CA ASP A 75 -8.45 -13.02 4.11
C ASP A 75 -8.12 -11.60 3.60
N LEU A 76 -6.85 -11.24 3.48
CA LEU A 76 -6.42 -9.99 2.85
C LEU A 76 -6.90 -9.89 1.39
N ARG A 77 -6.78 -10.98 0.63
CA ARG A 77 -7.35 -11.06 -0.72
C ARG A 77 -8.86 -10.85 -0.73
N ASN A 78 -9.60 -11.47 0.18
CA ASN A 78 -11.05 -11.31 0.24
C ASN A 78 -11.45 -9.88 0.63
N ARG A 79 -10.82 -9.34 1.68
CA ARG A 79 -11.05 -7.96 2.13
C ARG A 79 -10.75 -6.95 1.02
N SER A 80 -9.64 -7.11 0.31
CA SER A 80 -9.29 -6.21 -0.80
C SER A 80 -10.29 -6.25 -1.95
N ILE A 81 -10.79 -7.44 -2.32
CA ILE A 81 -11.81 -7.57 -3.37
C ILE A 81 -13.12 -6.91 -2.94
N VAL A 82 -13.58 -7.15 -1.72
CA VAL A 82 -14.80 -6.52 -1.17
C VAL A 82 -14.65 -5.00 -1.16
N PHE A 83 -13.51 -4.50 -0.66
CA PHE A 83 -13.22 -3.08 -0.61
C PHE A 83 -13.24 -2.44 -2.00
N VAL A 84 -12.64 -3.08 -3.02
CA VAL A 84 -12.67 -2.60 -4.40
C VAL A 84 -14.10 -2.50 -4.93
N HIS A 85 -14.95 -3.48 -4.64
CA HIS A 85 -16.35 -3.47 -5.06
C HIS A 85 -17.15 -2.34 -4.40
N GLU A 86 -16.94 -2.08 -3.11
CA GLU A 86 -17.57 -0.97 -2.41
C GLU A 86 -17.11 0.38 -2.96
N LEU A 87 -15.79 0.56 -3.15
CA LEU A 87 -15.23 1.77 -3.73
C LEU A 87 -15.79 2.02 -5.14
N LEU A 88 -15.86 1.00 -5.99
CA LEU A 88 -16.46 1.10 -7.33
C LEU A 88 -17.93 1.51 -7.27
N LYS A 89 -18.69 0.98 -6.31
CA LYS A 89 -20.10 1.33 -6.14
C LYS A 89 -20.26 2.80 -5.75
N LEU A 90 -19.44 3.28 -4.82
CA LEU A 90 -19.43 4.69 -4.39
C LEU A 90 -19.06 5.64 -5.54
N LEU A 91 -17.97 5.34 -6.26
CA LEU A 91 -17.56 6.14 -7.41
C LEU A 91 -18.62 6.19 -8.52
N ARG A 92 -19.28 5.06 -8.79
CA ARG A 92 -20.37 5.03 -9.77
C ARG A 92 -21.60 5.80 -9.29
N ALA A 93 -21.90 5.76 -8.00
CA ALA A 93 -22.99 6.54 -7.41
C ALA A 93 -22.74 8.06 -7.53
N SER A 94 -21.48 8.51 -7.50
CA SER A 94 -21.09 9.90 -7.78
C SER A 94 -20.97 10.23 -9.27
N GLY A 95 -21.37 9.32 -10.17
CA GLY A 95 -21.40 9.55 -11.61
C GLY A 95 -20.09 9.24 -12.34
N ILE A 96 -19.12 8.61 -11.67
CA ILE A 96 -17.84 8.22 -12.28
C ILE A 96 -17.97 6.81 -12.86
N GLN A 97 -17.68 6.66 -14.15
CA GLN A 97 -17.53 5.38 -14.81
C GLN A 97 -16.24 4.69 -14.33
N ALA A 98 -16.35 3.93 -13.25
CA ALA A 98 -15.21 3.27 -12.64
C ALA A 98 -15.10 1.79 -13.08
N THR A 99 -13.89 1.38 -13.48
CA THR A 99 -13.49 0.00 -13.83
C THR A 99 -12.25 -0.39 -13.03
N TYR A 100 -11.94 -1.68 -12.92
CA TYR A 100 -10.75 -2.15 -12.21
C TYR A 100 -10.08 -3.32 -12.92
N ARG A 101 -8.78 -3.50 -12.67
CA ARG A 101 -7.98 -4.65 -13.10
C ARG A 101 -7.29 -5.25 -11.89
N LEU A 102 -7.50 -6.54 -11.67
CA LEU A 102 -6.73 -7.32 -10.69
C LEU A 102 -5.41 -7.77 -11.29
N VAL A 103 -4.32 -7.61 -10.54
CA VAL A 103 -2.98 -8.06 -10.91
C VAL A 103 -2.39 -8.86 -9.75
N PRO A 104 -1.85 -10.06 -10.00
CA PRO A 104 -1.21 -10.83 -8.94
C PRO A 104 0.05 -10.11 -8.44
N SER A 105 0.29 -10.17 -7.14
CA SER A 105 1.48 -9.65 -6.47
C SER A 105 2.17 -10.74 -5.67
N SER A 106 3.50 -10.64 -5.60
CA SER A 106 4.36 -11.48 -4.74
C SER A 106 4.65 -10.84 -3.38
N VAL A 107 3.99 -9.71 -3.09
CA VAL A 107 4.09 -8.97 -1.83
C VAL A 107 2.89 -9.35 -0.96
N ASP A 108 3.08 -9.38 0.36
CA ASP A 108 2.09 -9.58 1.42
C ASP A 108 1.12 -8.40 1.62
N LEU A 109 0.90 -7.59 0.58
CA LEU A 109 0.05 -6.40 0.62
C LEU A 109 -0.86 -6.37 -0.59
N ALA A 110 -2.08 -5.87 -0.39
CA ALA A 110 -2.97 -5.50 -1.50
C ALA A 110 -2.94 -3.99 -1.70
N THR A 111 -2.88 -3.53 -2.96
CA THR A 111 -2.90 -2.08 -3.25
C THR A 111 -3.91 -1.73 -4.31
N ILE A 112 -4.52 -0.54 -4.18
CA ILE A 112 -5.50 -0.02 -5.12
C ILE A 112 -5.05 1.38 -5.52
N SER A 113 -4.81 1.59 -6.81
CA SER A 113 -4.32 2.85 -7.35
C SER A 113 -5.02 3.19 -8.66
N ILE A 114 -4.88 4.42 -9.12
CA ILE A 114 -5.40 4.80 -10.44
C ILE A 114 -4.41 4.32 -11.50
N SER A 115 -4.90 3.57 -12.49
CA SER A 115 -4.11 3.21 -13.66
C SER A 115 -3.93 4.46 -14.52
N ALA A 116 -2.68 4.89 -14.71
CA ALA A 116 -2.36 5.80 -15.80
C ALA A 116 -2.75 5.12 -17.14
N SER A 117 -3.20 5.93 -18.10
CA SER A 117 -3.66 5.46 -19.43
C SER A 117 -2.65 4.53 -20.12
N GLU A 118 -3.14 3.72 -21.07
CA GLU A 118 -2.51 2.51 -21.66
C GLU A 118 -1.15 2.71 -22.37
N THR A 119 -0.54 3.89 -22.29
CA THR A 119 0.73 4.22 -22.96
C THR A 119 1.98 3.94 -22.12
N SER A 120 1.85 3.59 -20.83
CA SER A 120 3.01 3.27 -19.98
C SER A 120 3.24 1.77 -19.91
N SER A 121 4.13 1.26 -20.77
CA SER A 121 4.55 -0.14 -20.89
C SER A 121 5.37 -0.68 -19.70
N LYS A 122 5.40 0.04 -18.57
CA LYS A 122 6.07 -0.41 -17.35
C LYS A 122 5.02 -0.65 -16.27
N GLN A 123 4.61 -1.91 -16.14
CA GLN A 123 3.84 -2.45 -15.01
C GLN A 123 4.72 -2.48 -13.74
N GLN A 124 5.30 -1.34 -13.40
CA GLN A 124 6.04 -1.22 -12.16
C GLN A 124 5.00 -0.94 -11.08
N LEU A 125 4.95 -1.77 -10.04
CA LEU A 125 4.10 -1.51 -8.88
C LEU A 125 4.33 -0.05 -8.45
N PRO A 126 3.28 0.77 -8.33
CA PRO A 126 3.39 2.15 -7.85
C PRO A 126 3.73 2.23 -6.35
N ILE A 127 4.15 1.12 -5.74
CA ILE A 127 4.57 1.07 -4.36
C ILE A 127 6.02 1.54 -4.31
N ASP A 128 6.18 2.83 -4.00
CA ASP A 128 7.46 3.39 -3.61
C ASP A 128 8.02 2.61 -2.41
N HIS A 129 9.34 2.49 -2.30
CA HIS A 129 9.99 1.81 -1.17
C HIS A 129 9.56 2.41 0.17
N ASP A 130 9.25 3.71 0.19
CA ASP A 130 8.79 4.43 1.38
C ASP A 130 7.36 4.02 1.79
N LEU A 131 6.49 3.68 0.84
CA LEU A 131 5.15 3.16 1.12
C LEU A 131 5.20 1.73 1.65
N LEU A 132 6.12 0.92 1.10
CA LEU A 132 6.35 -0.42 1.57
C LEU A 132 6.87 -0.42 3.01
N ALA A 133 7.83 0.47 3.33
CA ALA A 133 8.34 0.64 4.70
C ALA A 133 7.24 1.09 5.68
N THR A 134 6.35 1.97 5.24
CA THR A 134 5.23 2.41 6.09
C THR A 134 4.23 1.28 6.37
N ALA A 135 3.95 0.46 5.36
CA ALA A 135 3.09 -0.70 5.49
C ALA A 135 3.71 -1.82 6.36
N GLN A 136 5.04 -1.88 6.45
CA GLN A 136 5.75 -2.81 7.35
C GLN A 136 5.57 -2.46 8.82
N ASP A 137 5.58 -1.17 9.15
CA ASP A 137 5.41 -0.70 10.53
C ASP A 137 3.92 -0.69 10.97
N THR A 138 3.00 -1.07 10.07
CA THR A 138 1.56 -1.04 10.30
C THR A 138 1.06 -2.42 10.72
N GLU A 139 0.19 -2.46 11.74
CA GLU A 139 -0.46 -3.71 12.19
C GLU A 139 -1.27 -4.37 11.06
N HIS A 140 -1.40 -5.69 11.14
CA HIS A 140 -2.24 -6.46 10.22
C HIS A 140 -3.70 -6.02 10.27
N GLY A 141 -4.38 -6.12 9.14
CA GLY A 141 -5.80 -5.82 9.05
C GLY A 141 -6.12 -4.37 8.73
N LYS A 142 -5.11 -3.50 8.58
CA LYS A 142 -5.31 -2.06 8.38
C LYS A 142 -5.43 -1.69 6.91
N THR A 143 -6.13 -0.58 6.66
CA THR A 143 -6.23 0.05 5.36
C THR A 143 -5.65 1.44 5.46
N LEU A 144 -4.70 1.76 4.59
CA LEU A 144 -4.01 3.04 4.55
C LEU A 144 -4.30 3.74 3.23
N LEU A 145 -4.56 5.04 3.29
CA LEU A 145 -4.58 5.93 2.14
C LEU A 145 -3.27 6.70 2.10
N ALA A 146 -2.47 6.41 1.08
CA ALA A 146 -1.29 7.18 0.71
C ALA A 146 -1.64 8.19 -0.38
N ARG A 147 -1.13 9.42 -0.25
CA ARG A 147 -1.19 10.42 -1.33
C ARG A 147 0.15 10.47 -2.05
N THR A 148 0.22 9.91 -3.27
CA THR A 148 1.42 9.95 -4.11
C THR A 148 1.30 11.07 -5.15
N ARG A 149 2.35 11.25 -5.97
CA ARG A 149 2.34 12.24 -7.06
C ARG A 149 1.37 11.84 -8.18
N GLU A 150 1.16 10.53 -8.34
CA GLU A 150 0.33 9.90 -9.37
C GLU A 150 -1.14 9.83 -8.94
N GLY A 151 -1.42 9.93 -7.64
CA GLY A 151 -2.77 9.95 -7.10
C GLY A 151 -2.90 9.29 -5.72
N PRO A 152 -4.13 9.11 -5.23
CA PRO A 152 -4.39 8.30 -4.05
C PRO A 152 -4.05 6.84 -4.34
N VAL A 153 -3.36 6.22 -3.39
CA VAL A 153 -3.04 4.79 -3.37
C VAL A 153 -3.53 4.22 -2.04
N ILE A 154 -4.35 3.19 -2.12
CA ILE A 154 -4.82 2.43 -0.97
C ILE A 154 -3.86 1.26 -0.77
N ILE A 155 -3.48 1.00 0.47
CA ILE A 155 -2.63 -0.12 0.88
C ILE A 155 -3.38 -0.88 1.97
N MET A 156 -3.45 -2.20 1.85
CA MET A 156 -4.08 -3.06 2.84
C MET A 156 -3.06 -4.07 3.35
N THR A 157 -2.96 -4.18 4.68
CA THR A 157 -2.07 -5.07 5.45
C THR A 157 -2.83 -6.20 6.14
#